data_AF-A0A8T0IBA4-F1
#
_entry.id   AF-A0A8T0IBA4-F1
#
_cell.length_a   1.000
_cell.length_b   1.000
_cell.length_c   1.000
_cell.angle_alpha   90.00
_cell.angle_beta   90.00
_cell.angle_gamma   90.00
#
_symmetry.space_group_name_H-M   'P 1'
#
loop_
_entity.id
_entity.type
_entity.pdbx_description
1 polymer ?
#
loop_
_entity_poly.entity_id
_entity_poly.type
_entity_poly.pdbx_seq_one_letter_code
_entity_poly.pdbx_strand_id
1 'polypeptide(L)'
;MALALSASGVWSSSQSTMSVSNAKHVNSRPRPVHLKAFAPIYQPAPLKSGDLVATSPLGSNAGVEAEIEPLTLANIRESLIRQEDTIIYALLQRAQFSFNGPTYDRNSFAIPGFEGSLVEFMLKETERLHAKVRRYQAPDEHPFFPEDLPEPILPSLPLSKVLHPAANDININKAILTMYLEDLLPKLTVAEDDGNYGSASVCDVQCLQVLWAL
;
A
#
# COMPACT_ATOMS: atom_id res chain seq x y z
N MET A 1 12.19 73.21 -48.94
CA MET A 1 12.94 72.04 -49.46
C MET A 1 12.12 70.81 -49.10
N ALA A 2 11.25 70.28 -49.97
CA ALA A 2 11.55 69.33 -51.06
C ALA A 2 12.18 68.04 -50.49
N LEU A 3 11.71 66.81 -50.73
CA LEU A 3 10.70 66.24 -51.62
C LEU A 3 10.39 64.82 -51.11
N ALA A 4 9.16 64.36 -51.32
CA ALA A 4 8.73 62.98 -51.14
C ALA A 4 9.29 62.06 -52.24
N LEU A 5 9.44 60.76 -51.95
CA LEU A 5 9.35 59.69 -52.95
C LEU A 5 8.67 58.47 -52.33
N SER A 6 7.48 58.20 -52.86
CA SER A 6 6.70 56.97 -52.78
C SER A 6 7.22 55.98 -53.82
N ALA A 7 7.16 54.69 -53.51
CA ALA A 7 7.03 53.65 -54.54
C ALA A 7 6.24 52.46 -53.99
N SER A 8 5.01 52.35 -54.49
CA SER A 8 4.06 51.26 -54.35
C SER A 8 4.54 49.98 -55.04
N GLY A 9 4.13 48.82 -54.54
CA GLY A 9 4.25 47.53 -55.21
C GLY A 9 3.18 46.56 -54.72
N VAL A 10 2.00 46.60 -55.34
CA VAL A 10 0.94 45.59 -55.21
C VAL A 10 1.13 44.56 -56.32
N TRP A 11 1.04 43.27 -56.00
CA TRP A 11 0.60 42.11 -56.83
C TRP A 11 0.76 40.85 -55.97
N SER A 12 0.01 39.77 -56.07
CA SER A 12 -1.32 39.43 -56.56
C SER A 12 -1.54 37.99 -56.04
N SER A 13 -2.77 37.64 -55.66
CA SER A 13 -3.13 36.33 -55.12
C SER A 13 -2.70 35.17 -56.02
N SER A 14 -2.23 34.09 -55.39
CA SER A 14 -2.37 32.74 -55.91
C SER A 14 -2.62 31.81 -54.74
N GLN A 15 -3.89 31.43 -54.57
CA GLN A 15 -4.26 30.28 -53.76
C GLN A 15 -3.71 29.05 -54.47
N SER A 16 -2.76 28.37 -53.85
CA SER A 16 -2.44 26.99 -54.18
C SER A 16 -2.94 26.12 -53.04
N THR A 17 -4.07 25.48 -53.31
CA THR A 17 -4.65 24.37 -52.58
C THR A 17 -3.64 23.23 -52.47
N MET A 18 -2.91 23.15 -51.35
CA MET A 18 -2.19 21.92 -51.02
C MET A 18 -3.13 20.95 -50.32
N SER A 19 -3.43 19.89 -51.05
CA SER A 19 -4.13 18.68 -50.63
C SER A 19 -3.61 18.19 -49.27
N VAL A 20 -4.49 18.18 -48.27
CA VAL A 20 -4.28 17.49 -47.01
C VAL A 20 -4.24 16.01 -47.31
N SER A 21 -3.02 15.46 -47.36
CA SER A 21 -2.80 14.02 -47.43
C SER A 21 -3.20 13.43 -46.10
N ASN A 22 -4.29 12.67 -46.12
CA ASN A 22 -4.97 12.05 -44.99
C ASN A 22 -4.04 10.99 -44.35
N ALA A 23 -3.17 11.40 -43.42
CA ALA A 23 -2.42 10.48 -42.59
C ALA A 23 -3.40 9.86 -41.59
N LYS A 24 -3.75 8.58 -41.82
CA LYS A 24 -4.60 7.79 -40.93
C LYS A 24 -3.97 7.77 -39.54
N HIS A 25 -4.52 8.57 -38.64
CA HIS A 25 -4.26 8.50 -37.21
C HIS A 25 -4.70 7.10 -36.75
N VAL A 26 -3.76 6.18 -36.56
CA VAL A 26 -4.04 4.91 -35.91
C VAL A 26 -4.35 5.24 -34.45
N ASN A 27 -5.64 5.38 -34.18
CA ASN A 27 -6.18 5.60 -32.85
C ASN A 27 -6.16 4.25 -32.13
N SER A 28 -4.98 3.78 -31.72
CA SER A 28 -4.88 2.61 -30.85
C SER A 28 -5.20 3.05 -29.43
N ARG A 29 -6.50 3.13 -29.12
CA ARG A 29 -6.97 3.15 -27.73
C ARG A 29 -6.33 1.95 -27.01
N PRO A 30 -5.67 2.12 -25.85
CA PRO A 30 -5.39 0.97 -25.00
C PRO A 30 -6.73 0.32 -24.67
N ARG A 31 -6.86 -0.98 -24.97
CA ARG A 31 -8.07 -1.72 -24.62
C ARG A 31 -8.15 -1.74 -23.09
N PRO A 32 -9.29 -1.41 -22.47
CA PRO A 32 -9.47 -1.67 -21.05
C PRO A 32 -9.26 -3.16 -20.82
N VAL A 33 -8.27 -3.50 -20.01
CA VAL A 33 -8.11 -4.87 -19.53
C VAL A 33 -9.20 -5.07 -18.50
N HIS A 34 -10.30 -5.71 -18.90
CA HIS A 34 -11.28 -6.21 -17.93
C HIS A 34 -10.60 -7.32 -17.13
N LEU A 35 -10.01 -6.98 -15.98
CA LEU A 35 -9.74 -7.98 -14.95
C LEU A 35 -11.10 -8.53 -14.53
N LYS A 36 -11.36 -9.78 -14.90
CA LYS A 36 -12.51 -10.53 -14.37
C LYS A 36 -12.41 -10.48 -12.86
N ALA A 37 -13.51 -10.15 -12.19
CA ALA A 37 -13.62 -10.18 -10.73
C ALA A 37 -12.99 -11.49 -10.22
N PHE A 38 -11.86 -11.36 -9.53
CA PHE A 38 -11.20 -12.49 -8.91
C PHE A 38 -11.99 -12.81 -7.65
N ALA A 39 -12.57 -14.01 -7.59
CA ALA A 39 -13.24 -14.46 -6.39
C ALA A 39 -12.24 -14.47 -5.22
N PRO A 40 -12.65 -14.10 -3.99
CA PRO A 40 -11.76 -14.15 -2.84
C PRO A 40 -11.29 -15.59 -2.63
N ILE A 41 -9.98 -15.84 -2.75
CA ILE A 41 -9.38 -17.18 -2.59
C ILE A 41 -9.31 -17.61 -1.12
N TYR A 42 -9.72 -16.77 -0.16
CA TYR A 42 -9.86 -17.21 1.23
C TYR A 42 -11.31 -17.52 1.59
N GLN A 43 -11.77 -18.71 1.23
CA GLN A 43 -12.82 -19.40 1.99
C GLN A 43 -12.15 -20.41 2.92
N PRO A 44 -12.09 -20.18 4.25
CA PRO A 44 -11.72 -21.25 5.15
C PRO A 44 -12.78 -22.35 5.03
N ALA A 45 -12.33 -23.60 4.86
CA ALA A 45 -13.23 -24.75 4.74
C ALA A 45 -14.17 -24.82 5.97
N PRO A 46 -15.46 -25.21 5.79
CA PRO A 46 -16.35 -25.38 6.93
C PRO A 46 -15.82 -26.48 7.84
N LEU A 47 -15.57 -26.13 9.10
CA LEU A 47 -15.23 -27.08 10.16
C LEU A 47 -16.38 -28.08 10.29
N LYS A 48 -16.08 -29.37 10.06
CA LYS A 48 -17.03 -30.45 10.31
C LYS A 48 -17.38 -30.47 11.80
N SER A 49 -18.66 -30.34 12.11
CA SER A 49 -19.22 -30.51 13.44
C SER A 49 -18.93 -31.92 13.96
N GLY A 50 -17.93 -32.02 14.85
CA GLY A 50 -17.64 -33.19 15.67
C GLY A 50 -17.59 -32.76 17.12
N ASP A 51 -18.29 -33.51 17.97
CA ASP A 51 -18.71 -33.15 19.32
C ASP A 51 -17.57 -32.66 20.26
N LEU A 52 -17.69 -31.44 20.77
CA LEU A 52 -16.85 -30.94 21.85
C LEU A 52 -17.44 -31.34 23.20
N VAL A 53 -17.01 -32.49 23.71
CA VAL A 53 -17.11 -32.81 25.14
C VAL A 53 -16.02 -32.01 25.87
N ALA A 54 -16.45 -31.07 26.71
CA ALA A 54 -15.58 -30.33 27.60
C ALA A 54 -15.13 -31.24 28.77
N THR A 55 -13.86 -31.66 28.76
CA THR A 55 -13.18 -32.10 29.98
C THR A 55 -11.83 -31.40 30.08
N SER A 56 -11.80 -30.33 30.87
CA SER A 56 -10.54 -29.74 31.34
C SER A 56 -9.87 -30.67 32.34
N PRO A 57 -8.53 -30.70 32.36
CA PRO A 57 -7.89 -30.27 33.59
C PRO A 57 -6.85 -29.19 33.34
N LEU A 58 -6.94 -28.17 34.18
CA LEU A 58 -5.95 -27.14 34.43
C LEU A 58 -4.63 -27.79 34.90
N GLY A 59 -3.51 -27.50 34.26
CA GLY A 59 -2.19 -27.83 34.81
C GLY A 59 -1.10 -28.11 33.78
N SER A 60 -0.40 -27.07 33.34
CA SER A 60 1.08 -27.00 33.38
C SER A 60 1.56 -25.73 32.67
N ASN A 61 2.34 -24.93 33.39
CA ASN A 61 3.22 -23.91 32.82
C ASN A 61 4.32 -24.63 32.02
N ALA A 62 4.00 -25.08 30.80
CA ALA A 62 4.99 -25.36 29.79
C ALA A 62 5.22 -24.05 29.05
N GLY A 63 6.44 -23.51 29.15
CA GLY A 63 6.86 -22.41 28.30
C GLY A 63 6.61 -22.82 26.85
N VAL A 64 5.63 -22.19 26.21
CA VAL A 64 5.49 -22.25 24.76
C VAL A 64 6.62 -21.39 24.24
N GLU A 65 7.83 -21.95 24.19
CA GLU A 65 8.84 -21.45 23.28
C GLU A 65 8.19 -21.55 21.91
N ALA A 66 7.84 -20.41 21.31
CA ALA A 66 7.50 -20.37 19.91
C ALA A 66 8.72 -20.97 19.20
N GLU A 67 8.57 -22.17 18.61
CA GLU A 67 9.58 -22.75 17.74
C GLU A 67 9.77 -21.77 16.59
N ILE A 68 10.77 -20.90 16.72
CA ILE A 68 11.20 -20.04 15.62
C ILE A 68 11.86 -20.97 14.64
N GLU A 69 11.23 -21.11 13.48
CA GLU A 69 11.77 -21.86 12.35
C GLU A 69 13.24 -21.45 12.17
N PRO A 70 14.20 -22.39 12.21
CA PRO A 70 15.61 -22.02 12.19
C PRO A 70 15.91 -21.21 10.94
N LEU A 71 16.67 -20.12 11.09
CA LEU A 71 17.11 -19.25 9.98
C LEU A 71 18.09 -19.98 9.06
N THR A 72 17.60 -20.97 8.31
CA THR A 72 18.36 -21.68 7.28
C THR A 72 18.24 -20.93 5.96
N LEU A 73 19.23 -21.07 5.08
CA LEU A 73 19.18 -20.46 3.73
C LEU A 73 17.96 -20.92 2.92
N ALA A 74 17.51 -22.16 3.13
CA ALA A 74 16.29 -22.67 2.49
C ALA A 74 15.04 -21.94 3.02
N ASN A 75 14.91 -21.80 4.35
CA ASN A 75 13.78 -21.10 4.97
C ASN A 75 13.76 -19.62 4.62
N ILE A 76 14.93 -18.96 4.58
CA ILE A 76 15.06 -17.57 4.13
C ILE A 76 14.57 -17.44 2.69
N ARG A 77 15.02 -18.33 1.79
CA ARG A 77 14.59 -18.31 0.39
C ARG A 77 13.08 -18.48 0.26
N GLU A 78 12.50 -19.44 0.96
CA GLU A 78 11.05 -19.68 0.93
C GLU A 78 10.26 -18.52 1.54
N SER A 79 10.76 -17.92 2.62
CA SER A 79 10.14 -16.74 3.24
C SER A 79 10.11 -15.55 2.29
N LEU A 80 11.25 -15.25 1.62
CA LEU A 80 11.34 -14.16 0.66
C LEU A 80 10.39 -14.35 -0.54
N ILE A 81 10.26 -15.57 -1.04
CA ILE A 81 9.30 -15.89 -2.12
C ILE A 81 7.86 -15.60 -1.66
N ARG A 82 7.49 -16.04 -0.44
CA ARG A 82 6.16 -15.77 0.12
C ARG A 82 5.91 -14.27 0.33
N GLN A 83 6.92 -13.54 0.78
CA GLN A 83 6.82 -12.09 0.96
C GLN A 83 6.64 -11.38 -0.38
N GLU A 84 7.38 -11.77 -1.42
CA GLU A 84 7.23 -11.25 -2.78
C GLU A 84 5.80 -11.46 -3.31
N ASP A 85 5.28 -12.69 -3.22
CA ASP A 85 3.91 -13.00 -3.64
C ASP A 85 2.87 -12.17 -2.88
N THR A 86 3.09 -11.96 -1.57
CA THR A 86 2.22 -11.17 -0.71
C THR A 86 2.22 -9.69 -1.11
N ILE A 87 3.39 -9.13 -1.44
CA ILE A 87 3.52 -7.76 -1.92
C ILE A 87 2.81 -7.60 -3.27
N ILE A 88 3.06 -8.49 -4.23
CA ILE A 88 2.41 -8.46 -5.54
C ILE A 88 0.90 -8.48 -5.39
N TYR A 89 0.37 -9.36 -4.55
CA TYR A 89 -1.07 -9.44 -4.31
C TYR A 89 -1.63 -8.15 -3.68
N ALA A 90 -0.98 -7.60 -2.65
CA ALA A 90 -1.41 -6.37 -2.01
C ALA A 90 -1.45 -5.19 -3.00
N LEU A 91 -0.41 -5.05 -3.83
CA LEU A 91 -0.35 -4.01 -4.86
C LEU A 91 -1.43 -4.18 -5.93
N LEU A 92 -1.71 -5.42 -6.36
CA LEU A 92 -2.82 -5.71 -7.27
C LEU A 92 -4.18 -5.37 -6.66
N GLN A 93 -4.37 -5.59 -5.36
CA GLN A 93 -5.58 -5.16 -4.66
C GLN A 93 -5.71 -3.64 -4.65
N ARG A 94 -4.62 -2.91 -4.34
CA ARG A 94 -4.65 -1.45 -4.35
C ARG A 94 -4.90 -0.87 -5.74
N ALA A 95 -4.35 -1.49 -6.79
CA ALA A 95 -4.48 -1.04 -8.17
C ALA A 95 -5.91 -1.17 -8.74
N GLN A 96 -6.83 -1.84 -8.04
CA GLN A 96 -8.25 -1.86 -8.41
C GLN A 96 -8.95 -0.51 -8.17
N PHE A 97 -8.36 0.36 -7.35
CA PHE A 97 -8.89 1.69 -7.06
C PHE A 97 -8.00 2.76 -7.70
N SER A 98 -8.61 3.88 -8.04
CA SER A 98 -7.94 5.08 -8.54
C SER A 98 -7.06 5.70 -7.47
N PHE A 99 -6.32 6.76 -7.82
CA PHE A 99 -5.45 7.44 -6.88
C PHE A 99 -6.24 7.95 -5.67
N ASN A 100 -7.45 8.49 -5.85
CA ASN A 100 -8.31 8.92 -4.75
C ASN A 100 -7.59 9.93 -3.83
N GLY A 101 -7.12 11.03 -4.41
CA GLY A 101 -6.32 12.08 -3.75
C GLY A 101 -6.83 12.55 -2.38
N PRO A 102 -8.16 12.71 -2.16
CA PRO A 102 -8.70 13.06 -0.83
C PRO A 102 -8.27 12.11 0.30
N THR A 103 -7.95 10.84 -0.01
CA THR A 103 -7.49 9.84 0.98
C THR A 103 -6.20 10.26 1.68
N TYR A 104 -5.35 11.03 1.00
CA TYR A 104 -4.02 11.43 1.46
C TYR A 104 -3.93 12.89 1.88
N ASP A 105 -4.95 13.69 1.56
CA ASP A 105 -5.04 15.07 2.01
C ASP A 105 -5.54 15.13 3.45
N ARG A 106 -4.85 15.93 4.27
CA ARG A 106 -5.12 16.07 5.71
C ARG A 106 -6.41 16.83 6.01
N ASN A 107 -6.93 17.59 5.04
CA ASN A 107 -8.09 18.46 5.23
C ASN A 107 -9.36 17.94 4.54
N SER A 108 -9.27 16.82 3.82
CA SER A 108 -10.37 16.30 3.02
C SER A 108 -11.48 15.65 3.85
N PHE A 109 -11.13 15.04 4.99
CA PHE A 109 -12.09 14.36 5.87
C PHE A 109 -12.01 14.91 7.29
N ALA A 110 -13.17 15.25 7.86
CA ALA A 110 -13.28 15.61 9.27
C ALA A 110 -13.48 14.35 10.12
N ILE A 111 -12.39 13.84 10.72
CA ILE A 111 -12.43 12.65 11.58
C ILE A 111 -12.48 13.11 13.05
N PRO A 112 -13.52 12.77 13.82
CA PRO A 112 -13.65 13.23 15.21
C PRO A 112 -12.46 12.80 16.08
N GLY A 113 -11.78 13.79 16.68
CA GLY A 113 -10.64 13.55 17.57
C GLY A 113 -9.34 13.15 16.88
N PHE A 114 -9.24 13.32 15.56
CA PHE A 114 -8.05 13.02 14.78
C PHE A 114 -7.72 14.15 13.80
N GLU A 115 -6.45 14.54 13.76
CA GLU A 115 -5.91 15.50 12.80
C GLU A 115 -4.94 14.79 11.86
N GLY A 116 -5.33 14.66 10.59
CA GLY A 116 -4.52 13.98 9.57
C GLY A 116 -5.36 13.45 8.42
N SER A 117 -4.69 12.82 7.47
CA SER A 117 -5.32 12.18 6.31
C SER A 117 -6.05 10.88 6.70
N LEU A 118 -6.93 10.39 5.81
CA LEU A 118 -7.64 9.13 6.03
C LEU A 118 -6.67 7.94 6.11
N VAL A 119 -5.61 7.92 5.29
CA VAL A 119 -4.59 6.86 5.36
C VAL A 119 -3.85 6.86 6.69
N GLU A 120 -3.49 8.05 7.22
CA GLU A 120 -2.81 8.18 8.51
C GLU A 120 -3.71 7.69 9.65
N PHE A 121 -5.01 8.03 9.61
CA PHE A 121 -5.99 7.53 10.57
C PHE A 121 -6.08 6.00 10.55
N MET A 122 -6.27 5.42 9.37
CA MET A 122 -6.43 3.98 9.20
C MET A 122 -5.19 3.20 9.64
N LEU A 123 -4.00 3.72 9.30
CA LEU A 123 -2.75 3.12 9.71
C LEU A 123 -2.61 3.16 11.24
N LYS A 124 -2.74 4.34 11.85
CA LYS A 124 -2.63 4.51 13.32
C LYS A 124 -3.61 3.64 14.08
N GLU A 125 -4.89 3.61 13.71
CA GLU A 125 -5.86 2.76 14.41
C GLU A 125 -5.56 1.27 14.25
N THR A 126 -5.04 0.84 13.10
CA THR A 126 -4.59 -0.54 12.89
C THR A 126 -3.39 -0.86 13.79
N GLU A 127 -2.42 0.05 13.88
CA GLU A 127 -1.26 -0.15 14.76
C GLU A 127 -1.68 -0.18 16.23
N ARG A 128 -2.56 0.71 16.66
CA ARG A 128 -3.09 0.69 18.04
C ARG A 128 -3.77 -0.63 18.37
N LEU A 129 -4.50 -1.21 17.42
CA LEU A 129 -5.10 -2.54 17.59
C LEU A 129 -4.04 -3.63 17.71
N HIS A 130 -3.04 -3.63 16.83
CA HIS A 130 -1.96 -4.62 16.83
C HIS A 130 -1.03 -4.52 18.04
N ALA A 131 -0.80 -3.30 18.57
CA ALA A 131 -0.01 -3.07 19.77
C ALA A 131 -0.64 -3.73 21.01
N LYS A 132 -1.98 -3.65 21.14
CA LYS A 132 -2.70 -4.31 22.25
C LYS A 132 -2.41 -5.81 22.30
N VAL A 133 -2.27 -6.46 21.14
CA VAL A 133 -1.96 -7.89 21.01
C VAL A 133 -0.47 -8.18 20.86
N ARG A 134 0.40 -7.23 21.26
CA ARG A 134 1.87 -7.38 21.37
C ARG A 134 2.62 -7.55 20.05
N ARG A 135 2.05 -7.17 18.92
CA ARG A 135 2.73 -7.27 17.61
C ARG A 135 4.10 -6.59 17.63
N TYR A 136 4.16 -5.33 18.04
CA TYR A 136 5.39 -4.51 18.06
C TYR A 136 6.33 -4.80 19.24
N GLN A 137 6.09 -5.86 20.01
CA GLN A 137 7.10 -6.41 20.92
C GLN A 137 7.96 -7.47 20.25
N ALA A 138 7.57 -7.96 19.07
CA ALA A 138 8.38 -8.89 18.31
C ALA A 138 9.60 -8.13 17.73
N PRO A 139 10.80 -8.75 17.72
CA PRO A 139 12.03 -8.09 17.30
C PRO A 139 12.08 -7.76 15.81
N ASP A 140 11.19 -8.36 15.03
CA ASP A 140 11.03 -8.23 13.59
C ASP A 140 9.83 -7.35 13.22
N GLU A 141 9.18 -6.67 14.15
CA GLU A 141 7.96 -5.88 13.91
C GLU A 141 8.13 -4.41 14.26
N HIS A 142 8.00 -3.52 13.27
CA HIS A 142 8.25 -2.08 13.43
C HIS A 142 6.99 -1.26 13.15
N PRO A 143 6.54 -0.39 14.08
CA PRO A 143 5.42 0.51 13.82
C PRO A 143 5.82 1.71 12.95
N PHE A 144 4.87 2.28 12.22
CA PHE A 144 5.02 3.57 11.54
C PHE A 144 4.90 4.75 12.52
N PHE A 145 4.06 4.62 13.55
CA PHE A 145 3.80 5.64 14.57
C PHE A 145 4.06 5.11 15.99
N PRO A 146 5.33 4.94 16.39
CA PRO A 146 5.68 4.40 17.72
C PRO A 146 5.17 5.25 18.90
N GLU A 147 5.01 6.56 18.70
CA GLU A 147 4.55 7.50 19.73
C GLU A 147 3.09 7.29 20.18
N ASP A 148 2.26 6.66 19.35
CA ASP A 148 0.81 6.57 19.56
C ASP A 148 0.35 5.18 20.04
N LEU A 149 1.29 4.28 20.37
CA LEU A 149 0.99 2.90 20.70
C LEU A 149 0.52 2.71 22.15
N PRO A 150 -0.60 2.02 22.40
CA PRO A 150 -1.03 1.66 23.74
C PRO A 150 -0.19 0.52 24.34
N GLU A 151 -0.19 0.46 25.67
CA GLU A 151 0.37 -0.69 26.39
C GLU A 151 -0.36 -2.00 26.02
N PRO A 152 0.37 -3.11 25.83
CA PRO A 152 -0.25 -4.37 25.47
C PRO A 152 -1.11 -4.96 26.59
N ILE A 153 -2.21 -5.61 26.22
CA ILE A 153 -3.14 -6.25 27.18
C ILE A 153 -2.75 -7.70 27.51
N LEU A 154 -1.88 -8.29 26.70
CA LEU A 154 -1.40 -9.66 26.86
C LEU A 154 -0.13 -9.68 27.74
N PRO A 155 0.16 -10.78 28.45
CA PRO A 155 1.39 -10.91 29.24
C PRO A 155 2.61 -10.96 28.31
N SER A 156 3.77 -10.48 28.81
CA SER A 156 5.04 -10.49 28.06
C SER A 156 5.53 -11.92 27.75
N LEU A 157 6.22 -12.10 26.62
CA LEU A 157 6.88 -13.33 26.21
C LEU A 157 8.40 -13.13 26.23
N PRO A 158 9.17 -14.20 26.50
CA PRO A 158 10.62 -14.15 26.38
C PRO A 158 11.01 -13.84 24.93
N LEU A 159 11.82 -12.81 24.75
CA LEU A 159 12.34 -12.42 23.44
C LEU A 159 13.47 -13.37 23.03
N SER A 160 13.41 -13.90 21.81
CA SER A 160 14.52 -14.65 21.26
C SER A 160 15.66 -13.69 20.90
N LYS A 161 16.87 -13.97 21.37
CA LYS A 161 18.06 -13.15 21.08
C LYS A 161 18.75 -13.61 19.80
N VAL A 162 17.99 -13.64 18.70
CA VAL A 162 18.50 -14.08 17.41
C VAL A 162 19.23 -12.94 16.69
N LEU A 163 18.68 -11.73 16.78
CA LEU A 163 19.26 -10.54 16.15
C LEU A 163 20.27 -9.83 17.06
N HIS A 164 21.25 -9.16 16.43
CA HIS A 164 22.16 -8.29 17.14
C HIS A 164 21.39 -7.11 17.77
N PRO A 165 21.73 -6.64 18.99
CA PRO A 165 20.99 -5.56 19.66
C PRO A 165 20.80 -4.28 18.85
N ALA A 166 21.73 -3.99 17.92
CA ALA A 166 21.63 -2.86 17.00
C ALA A 166 20.39 -2.90 16.09
N ALA A 167 19.77 -4.07 15.89
CA ALA A 167 18.54 -4.19 15.10
C ALA A 167 17.38 -3.40 15.70
N ASN A 168 17.33 -3.25 17.03
CA ASN A 168 16.28 -2.49 17.72
C ASN A 168 16.28 -1.00 17.36
N ASP A 169 17.40 -0.47 16.86
CA ASP A 169 17.56 0.93 16.50
C ASP A 169 17.33 1.18 15.00
N ILE A 170 17.02 0.13 14.22
CA ILE A 170 16.83 0.21 12.77
C ILE A 170 15.33 0.22 12.48
N ASN A 171 14.78 1.40 12.18
CA ASN A 171 13.42 1.54 11.65
C ASN A 171 13.42 2.52 10.47
N ILE A 172 13.21 1.98 9.26
CA ILE A 172 13.16 2.75 8.01
C ILE A 172 11.73 3.02 7.52
N ASN A 173 10.71 2.78 8.34
CA ASN A 173 9.30 2.88 7.95
C ASN A 173 8.91 4.26 7.42
N LYS A 174 9.55 5.32 7.91
CA LYS A 174 9.35 6.69 7.37
C LYS A 174 9.74 6.78 5.90
N ALA A 175 10.87 6.18 5.52
CA ALA A 175 11.31 6.14 4.12
C ALA A 175 10.40 5.25 3.26
N ILE A 176 9.91 4.13 3.81
CA ILE A 176 8.96 3.24 3.14
C ILE A 176 7.63 3.95 2.88
N LEU A 177 7.11 4.66 3.87
CA LEU A 177 5.87 5.43 3.74
C LEU A 177 6.00 6.52 2.67
N THR A 178 7.10 7.28 2.70
CA THR A 178 7.40 8.30 1.67
C THR A 178 7.52 7.67 0.28
N MET A 179 8.29 6.59 0.13
CA MET A 179 8.44 5.88 -1.15
C MET A 179 7.10 5.36 -1.67
N TYR A 180 6.28 4.79 -0.79
CA TYR A 180 4.97 4.26 -1.15
C TYR A 180 4.04 5.36 -1.67
N LEU A 181 3.87 6.45 -0.92
CA LEU A 181 2.91 7.51 -1.24
C LEU A 181 3.38 8.42 -2.38
N GLU A 182 4.68 8.76 -2.43
CA GLU A 182 5.20 9.76 -3.36
C GLU A 182 5.70 9.15 -4.68
N ASP A 183 6.13 7.88 -4.68
CA ASP A 183 6.71 7.25 -5.87
C ASP A 183 5.89 6.07 -6.39
N LEU A 184 5.60 5.08 -5.54
CA LEU A 184 4.99 3.82 -5.98
C LEU A 184 3.52 4.01 -6.32
N LEU A 185 2.74 4.59 -5.41
CA LEU A 185 1.29 4.72 -5.55
C LEU A 185 0.85 5.55 -6.78
N PRO A 186 1.48 6.71 -7.10
CA PRO A 186 1.13 7.47 -8.30
C PRO A 186 1.46 6.73 -9.60
N LYS A 187 2.45 5.82 -9.59
CA LYS A 187 2.79 4.98 -10.75
C LYS A 187 1.90 3.75 -10.87
N LEU A 188 1.37 3.26 -9.76
CA LEU A 188 0.52 2.07 -9.69
C LEU A 188 -0.93 2.35 -10.09
N THR A 189 -1.44 3.54 -9.77
CA THR A 189 -2.87 3.86 -9.87
C THR A 189 -3.16 4.89 -10.96
N VAL A 190 -4.39 4.90 -11.46
CA VAL A 190 -4.86 5.94 -12.39
C VAL A 190 -5.09 7.23 -11.61
N ALA A 191 -4.62 8.36 -12.12
CA ALA A 191 -4.75 9.70 -11.51
C ALA A 191 -6.20 10.26 -11.61
N GLU A 192 -7.15 9.48 -11.13
CA GLU A 192 -8.58 9.76 -11.10
C GLU A 192 -9.12 9.58 -9.66
N ASP A 193 -10.41 9.86 -9.49
CA ASP A 193 -11.14 9.69 -8.25
C ASP A 193 -12.38 8.85 -8.52
N ASP A 194 -12.44 7.66 -7.91
CA ASP A 194 -13.58 6.75 -8.01
C ASP A 194 -14.45 6.72 -6.74
N GLY A 195 -14.12 7.55 -5.74
CA GLY A 195 -14.85 7.68 -4.48
C GLY A 195 -14.62 6.56 -3.46
N ASN A 196 -13.81 5.54 -3.75
CA ASN A 196 -13.58 4.41 -2.85
C ASN A 196 -12.47 4.68 -1.83
N TYR A 197 -12.51 5.82 -1.14
CA TYR A 197 -11.46 6.27 -0.20
C TYR A 197 -11.19 5.25 0.92
N GLY A 198 -12.26 4.68 1.49
CA GLY A 198 -12.15 3.68 2.55
C GLY A 198 -11.45 2.40 2.07
N SER A 199 -11.90 1.84 0.95
CA SER A 199 -11.28 0.64 0.39
C SER A 199 -9.83 0.87 -0.05
N ALA A 200 -9.54 2.01 -0.67
CA ALA A 200 -8.18 2.41 -1.01
C ALA A 200 -7.30 2.48 0.25
N SER A 201 -7.75 3.15 1.30
CA SER A 201 -6.98 3.28 2.56
C SER A 201 -6.74 1.94 3.27
N VAL A 202 -7.68 1.00 3.22
CA VAL A 202 -7.48 -0.36 3.75
C VAL A 202 -6.41 -1.09 2.95
N CYS A 203 -6.45 -1.00 1.62
CA CYS A 203 -5.41 -1.58 0.77
C CYS A 203 -4.04 -0.90 0.96
N ASP A 204 -4.02 0.41 1.20
CA ASP A 204 -2.78 1.15 1.50
C ASP A 204 -2.12 0.62 2.78
N VAL A 205 -2.90 0.43 3.85
CA VAL A 205 -2.40 -0.16 5.11
C VAL A 205 -1.86 -1.57 4.88
N GLN A 206 -2.53 -2.39 4.09
CA GLN A 206 -2.04 -3.73 3.74
C GLN A 206 -0.73 -3.67 2.96
N CYS A 207 -0.62 -2.79 1.97
CA CYS A 207 0.60 -2.59 1.19
C CYS A 207 1.76 -2.15 2.09
N LEU A 208 1.54 -1.16 2.94
CA LEU A 208 2.54 -0.67 3.87
C LEU A 208 2.99 -1.78 4.81
N GLN A 209 2.06 -2.56 5.37
CA GLN A 209 2.36 -3.66 6.28
C GLN A 209 3.24 -4.75 5.67
N VAL A 210 3.08 -5.04 4.37
CA VAL A 210 3.86 -6.08 3.69
C VAL A 210 5.19 -5.55 3.14
N LEU A 211 5.28 -4.24 2.86
CA LEU A 211 6.50 -3.60 2.36
C LEU A 211 7.57 -3.42 3.44
N TRP A 212 7.17 -3.16 4.69
CA TRP A 212 8.16 -3.04 5.77
C TRP A 212 8.65 -4.40 6.28
N ALA A 213 7.91 -5.48 6.00
CA ALA A 213 8.27 -6.84 6.40
C ALA A 213 9.38 -7.49 5.53
N LEU A 214 9.95 -6.74 4.57
CA LEU A 214 11.14 -7.10 3.78
C LEU A 214 12.43 -6.77 4.53
#